data_AF-X0PXN4-F1
#
_entry.id   AF-X0PXN4-F1
#
_cell.length_a   1.000
_cell.length_b   1.000
_cell.length_c   1.000
_cell.angle_alpha   90.00
_cell.angle_beta   90.00
_cell.angle_gamma   90.00
#
_symmetry.space_group_name_H-M   'P 1'
#
loop_
_entity.id
_entity.type
_entity.pdbx_description
1 polymer ?
#
loop_
_entity_poly.entity_id
_entity_poly.type
_entity_poly.pdbx_seq_one_letter_code
_entity_poly.pdbx_strand_id
1 'polypeptide(L)'
;MELSFTDSDPALRPLLDRYLDAADRDRIEPLIDTLGRRAAGELDDWAADAEANPPTLRQYSPTGDRIDEVEFHPAYDRLVKAGFCDFGLAALSNRGTLGWSGPAPHIVKYALSYLFSQAEYGLGCPINMTDSAARVLQLFDPHTFADEIAALTSTDPDNHATGAMFMTEIDGGTDLAQTATVATDNGDHWLLNGRKWFCSNVTADIILTLAQVPGQGHGTRGLGMFLVPRTRPDGSRNSYRVDRLKNKLGTRSMASGEVTLVDTYALPVGQLSRGIQQMLEMVNHSRVSNIMRSTALMRRATFEAIEHARQRVIFGRKLADQPLMRRTLLDLVTDTEAALGLVFELGDQLTAGDLGNDDSRIIARVMTPAGKYAVCKRGRSVTGEAMEVRGGNGYIEDFVNPRLVRDAHLGSIWEGASNVVALDVLRCMRRHNAHAVVADVYSGRVASLDLPSASRSLQLVSAQWAELRERGNQLLDCGTDTQEALIGDYTQALTEAVMASVLLEQAAWERKTGRGRRKELVATAYTLRLYSPHTLPVEALDELAAIIDGDNIETSDQLTAGATQ
;
A
#
# COMPACT_ATOMS: atom_id res chain seq x y z
N MET A 1 10.37 13.05 25.96
CA MET A 1 10.92 12.47 24.73
C MET A 1 10.14 13.07 23.59
N GLU A 2 10.78 13.43 22.48
CA GLU A 2 10.09 13.87 21.27
C GLU A 2 9.28 12.69 20.69
N LEU A 3 8.08 12.95 20.13
CA LEU A 3 7.23 11.89 19.60
C LEU A 3 7.88 11.26 18.35
N SER A 4 7.78 9.94 18.22
CA SER A 4 8.31 9.18 17.08
C SER A 4 7.30 8.11 16.69
N PHE A 5 6.87 8.09 15.43
CA PHE A 5 5.98 7.04 14.94
C PHE A 5 6.62 5.66 14.92
N THR A 6 7.95 5.58 14.80
CA THR A 6 8.70 4.33 14.92
C THR A 6 8.64 3.76 16.33
N ASP A 7 8.77 4.62 17.35
CA ASP A 7 8.75 4.17 18.76
C ASP A 7 7.33 3.91 19.26
N SER A 8 6.32 4.60 18.69
CA SER A 8 4.90 4.38 19.01
C SER A 8 4.28 3.15 18.31
N ASP A 9 5.04 2.47 17.45
CA ASP A 9 4.63 1.26 16.76
C ASP A 9 5.39 0.05 17.30
N PRO A 10 4.82 -0.66 18.29
CA PRO A 10 5.49 -1.80 18.93
C PRO A 10 5.66 -3.02 18.00
N ALA A 11 5.04 -3.03 16.82
CA ALA A 11 5.17 -4.13 15.87
C ALA A 11 6.30 -3.93 14.86
N LEU A 12 6.71 -2.70 14.58
CA LEU A 12 7.60 -2.40 13.45
C LEU A 12 9.01 -3.00 13.62
N ARG A 13 9.70 -2.69 14.73
CA ARG A 13 11.06 -3.21 14.96
C ARG A 13 11.10 -4.75 15.07
N PRO A 14 10.22 -5.42 15.83
CA PRO A 14 10.19 -6.89 15.87
C PRO A 14 9.96 -7.55 14.51
N LEU A 15 9.18 -6.93 13.61
CA LEU A 15 9.02 -7.42 12.24
C LEU A 15 10.31 -7.24 11.43
N LEU A 16 10.95 -6.07 11.50
CA LEU A 16 12.24 -5.84 10.84
C LEU A 16 13.31 -6.81 11.33
N ASP A 17 13.36 -7.07 12.64
CA ASP A 17 14.31 -8.00 13.27
C ASP A 17 14.12 -9.45 12.81
N ARG A 18 12.89 -9.83 12.43
CA ARG A 18 12.59 -11.17 11.90
C ARG A 18 12.94 -11.31 10.42
N TYR A 19 12.62 -10.29 9.63
CA TYR A 19 12.60 -10.39 8.18
C TYR A 19 13.89 -9.89 7.50
N LEU A 20 14.66 -9.01 8.15
CA LEU A 20 15.91 -8.50 7.59
C LEU A 20 17.12 -9.27 8.16
N ASP A 21 18.16 -9.39 7.35
CA ASP A 21 19.46 -9.78 7.87
C ASP A 21 20.09 -8.67 8.72
N ALA A 22 21.15 -9.00 9.45
CA ALA A 22 21.79 -8.04 10.37
C ALA A 22 22.32 -6.79 9.65
N ALA A 23 22.82 -6.91 8.42
CA ALA A 23 23.42 -5.80 7.69
C ALA A 23 22.35 -4.80 7.21
N ASP A 24 21.23 -5.31 6.69
CA ASP A 24 20.09 -4.48 6.30
C ASP A 24 19.38 -3.90 7.53
N ARG A 25 19.32 -4.66 8.63
CA ARG A 25 18.74 -4.21 9.88
C ARG A 25 19.51 -3.05 10.51
N ASP A 26 20.83 -3.13 10.54
CA ASP A 26 21.71 -2.06 11.03
C ASP A 26 21.62 -0.82 10.13
N ARG A 27 21.53 -1.02 8.81
CA ARG A 27 21.44 0.07 7.84
C ARG A 27 20.11 0.82 7.91
N ILE A 28 18.99 0.13 8.12
CA ILE A 28 17.66 0.75 8.16
C ILE A 28 17.36 1.49 9.47
N GLU A 29 17.93 1.06 10.62
CA GLU A 29 17.62 1.66 11.94
C GLU A 29 17.70 3.20 11.98
N PRO A 30 18.82 3.85 11.59
CA PRO A 30 18.91 5.31 11.65
C PRO A 30 17.90 6.00 10.71
N LEU A 31 17.49 5.34 9.62
CA LEU A 31 16.52 5.87 8.66
C LEU A 31 15.11 5.83 9.24
N ILE A 32 14.67 4.72 9.83
CA ILE A 32 13.34 4.63 10.47
C ILE A 32 13.26 5.50 11.72
N ASP A 33 14.35 5.65 12.46
CA ASP A 33 14.40 6.51 13.64
C ASP A 33 14.23 7.99 13.25
N THR A 34 14.96 8.43 12.23
CA THR A 34 14.84 9.79 11.69
C THR A 34 13.47 10.03 11.05
N LEU A 35 13.02 9.12 10.18
CA LEU A 35 11.73 9.24 9.50
C LEU A 35 10.56 9.20 10.49
N GLY A 36 10.63 8.35 11.51
CA GLY A 36 9.59 8.24 12.54
C GLY A 36 9.37 9.53 13.31
N ARG A 37 10.45 10.24 13.69
CA ARG A 37 10.36 11.57 14.31
C ARG A 37 9.81 12.63 13.35
N ARG A 38 10.36 12.69 12.13
CA ARG A 38 9.91 13.68 11.12
C ARG A 38 8.45 13.48 10.73
N ALA A 39 8.00 12.23 10.61
CA ALA A 39 6.62 11.87 10.32
C ALA A 39 5.66 12.26 11.45
N ALA A 40 6.11 12.16 12.71
CA ALA A 40 5.36 12.61 13.88
C ALA A 40 5.45 14.12 14.15
N GLY A 41 6.31 14.82 13.41
CA GLY A 41 6.57 16.25 13.53
C GLY A 41 6.28 16.98 12.22
N GLU A 42 7.32 17.56 11.61
CA GLU A 42 7.15 18.57 10.57
C GLU A 42 6.53 18.03 9.26
N LEU A 43 6.63 16.72 8.96
CA LEU A 43 5.96 16.16 7.79
C LEU A 43 4.44 16.15 7.95
N ASP A 44 3.93 15.94 9.17
CA ASP A 44 2.48 15.97 9.42
C ASP A 44 1.94 17.41 9.31
N ASP A 45 2.68 18.38 9.83
CA ASP A 45 2.36 19.80 9.69
C ASP A 45 2.32 20.22 8.22
N TRP A 46 3.32 19.82 7.43
CA TRP A 46 3.34 20.12 5.99
C TRP A 46 2.23 19.42 5.22
N ALA A 47 1.86 18.19 5.61
CA ALA A 47 0.74 17.47 5.02
C ALA A 47 -0.59 18.18 5.30
N ALA A 48 -0.80 18.68 6.52
CA ALA A 48 -1.96 19.47 6.88
C ALA A 48 -2.02 20.80 6.09
N ASP A 49 -0.89 21.52 5.99
CA ASP A 49 -0.79 22.76 5.21
C ASP A 49 -1.09 22.53 3.72
N ALA A 50 -0.52 21.47 3.12
CA ALA A 50 -0.73 21.15 1.71
C ALA A 50 -2.17 20.70 1.41
N GLU A 51 -2.82 19.99 2.33
CA GLU A 51 -4.23 19.59 2.22
C GLU A 51 -5.18 20.80 2.35
N ALA A 52 -4.88 21.73 3.26
CA ALA A 52 -5.63 22.96 3.44
C ALA A 52 -5.48 23.93 2.25
N ASN A 53 -4.36 23.86 1.53
CA ASN A 53 -4.03 24.68 0.37
C ASN A 53 -3.84 23.81 -0.89
N PRO A 54 -4.93 23.22 -1.41
CA PRO A 54 -4.86 22.32 -2.56
C PRO A 54 -4.33 23.03 -3.82
N PRO A 55 -3.71 22.29 -4.75
CA PRO A 55 -3.09 22.86 -5.92
C PRO A 55 -4.12 23.54 -6.83
N THR A 56 -3.68 24.60 -7.52
CA THR A 56 -4.49 25.35 -8.47
C THR A 56 -3.92 25.25 -9.88
N LEU A 57 -4.78 25.27 -10.90
CA LEU A 57 -4.38 25.17 -12.30
C LEU A 57 -4.46 26.55 -12.97
N ARG A 58 -3.35 27.01 -13.53
CA ARG A 58 -3.24 28.20 -14.36
C ARG A 58 -3.09 27.79 -15.82
N GLN A 59 -4.18 27.85 -16.57
CA GLN A 59 -4.18 27.38 -17.97
C GLN A 59 -3.53 28.36 -18.94
N TYR A 60 -3.59 29.67 -18.68
CA TYR A 60 -3.11 30.69 -19.60
C TYR A 60 -2.16 31.68 -18.91
N SER A 61 -1.16 32.15 -19.65
CA SER A 61 -0.28 33.25 -19.28
C SER A 61 -1.03 34.61 -19.37
N PRO A 62 -0.47 35.69 -18.80
CA PRO A 62 -1.01 37.04 -18.97
C PRO A 62 -1.08 37.52 -20.43
N THR A 63 -0.29 36.93 -21.34
CA THR A 63 -0.28 37.24 -22.78
C THR A 63 -1.29 36.41 -23.60
N GLY A 64 -1.95 35.43 -22.97
CA GLY A 64 -2.95 34.58 -23.61
C GLY A 64 -2.41 33.23 -24.11
N ASP A 65 -1.13 32.94 -23.91
CA ASP A 65 -0.53 31.67 -24.29
C ASP A 65 -0.95 30.56 -23.32
N ARG A 66 -1.29 29.37 -23.82
CA ARG A 66 -1.67 28.24 -22.97
C ARG A 66 -0.42 27.61 -22.34
N ILE A 67 -0.38 27.54 -21.00
CA ILE A 67 0.76 27.05 -20.21
C ILE A 67 0.43 25.82 -19.35
N ASP A 68 -0.83 25.68 -18.89
CA ASP A 68 -1.31 24.61 -18.00
C ASP A 68 -0.40 24.32 -16.78
N GLU A 69 0.07 25.37 -16.11
CA GLU A 69 0.91 25.24 -14.92
C GLU A 69 0.06 24.93 -13.68
N VAL A 70 0.58 24.07 -12.80
CA VAL A 70 -0.06 23.78 -11.51
C VAL A 70 0.77 24.39 -10.41
N GLU A 71 0.15 25.26 -9.62
CA GLU A 71 0.76 25.93 -8.48
C GLU A 71 0.45 25.13 -7.21
N PHE A 72 1.50 24.66 -6.53
CA PHE A 72 1.41 23.95 -5.26
C PHE A 72 1.74 24.88 -4.09
N HIS A 73 1.21 24.58 -2.91
CA HIS A 73 1.66 25.22 -1.68
C HIS A 73 3.10 24.77 -1.35
N PRO A 74 4.00 25.63 -0.84
CA PRO A 74 5.39 25.26 -0.54
C PRO A 74 5.56 24.07 0.42
N ALA A 75 4.55 23.79 1.24
CA ALA A 75 4.54 22.60 2.09
C ALA A 75 4.57 21.30 1.26
N TYR A 76 3.89 21.26 0.11
CA TYR A 76 3.92 20.12 -0.81
C TYR A 76 5.33 19.91 -1.38
N ASP A 77 6.02 20.97 -1.78
CA ASP A 77 7.39 20.87 -2.31
C ASP A 77 8.38 20.34 -1.26
N ARG A 78 8.18 20.73 0.01
CA ARG A 78 8.96 20.16 1.13
C ARG A 78 8.70 18.67 1.32
N LEU A 79 7.44 18.22 1.19
CA LEU A 79 7.08 16.80 1.23
C LEU A 79 7.70 16.04 0.04
N VAL A 80 7.67 16.61 -1.17
CA VAL A 80 8.32 16.06 -2.37
C VAL A 80 9.80 15.86 -2.11
N LYS A 81 10.51 16.89 -1.62
CA LYS A 81 11.92 16.78 -1.28
C LYS A 81 12.17 15.69 -0.23
N ALA A 82 11.37 15.64 0.84
CA ALA A 82 11.52 14.61 1.87
C ALA A 82 11.36 13.19 1.31
N GLY A 83 10.28 12.94 0.54
CA GLY A 83 9.99 11.62 0.01
C GLY A 83 10.95 11.15 -1.09
N PHE A 84 11.22 12.01 -2.09
CA PHE A 84 12.04 11.66 -3.25
C PHE A 84 13.54 11.78 -3.00
N CYS A 85 13.98 12.80 -2.27
CA CYS A 85 15.40 13.12 -2.13
C CYS A 85 15.96 12.63 -0.79
N ASP A 86 15.37 13.05 0.34
CA ASP A 86 15.92 12.73 1.67
C ASP A 86 15.82 11.23 1.98
N PHE A 87 14.68 10.59 1.63
CA PHE A 87 14.41 9.17 1.90
C PHE A 87 14.35 8.29 0.66
N GLY A 88 14.59 8.84 -0.55
CA GLY A 88 14.77 8.07 -1.77
C GLY A 88 13.65 7.08 -2.08
N LEU A 89 12.41 7.33 -1.65
CA LEU A 89 11.36 6.31 -1.59
C LEU A 89 11.01 5.72 -2.98
N ALA A 90 11.15 6.52 -4.04
CA ALA A 90 10.94 6.06 -5.41
C ALA A 90 12.15 5.29 -6.01
N ALA A 91 13.33 5.45 -5.43
CA ALA A 91 14.58 4.87 -5.93
C ALA A 91 14.91 3.49 -5.34
N LEU A 92 14.41 3.20 -4.12
CA LEU A 92 14.78 2.02 -3.32
C LEU A 92 14.64 0.68 -4.06
N SER A 93 13.62 0.52 -4.91
CA SER A 93 13.38 -0.74 -5.63
C SER A 93 14.19 -0.88 -6.94
N ASN A 94 14.88 0.17 -7.37
CA ASN A 94 15.42 0.25 -8.74
C ASN A 94 16.93 0.48 -8.80
N ARG A 95 17.55 0.98 -7.71
CA ARG A 95 18.99 1.27 -7.67
C ARG A 95 19.55 1.19 -6.24
N GLY A 96 20.88 1.18 -6.15
CA GLY A 96 21.58 1.49 -4.91
C GLY A 96 21.34 2.94 -4.47
N THR A 97 20.86 3.10 -3.23
CA THR A 97 20.65 4.39 -2.55
C THR A 97 20.68 4.16 -1.04
N LEU A 98 20.77 5.24 -0.23
CA LEU A 98 20.73 5.19 1.24
C LEU A 98 21.67 4.14 1.89
N GLY A 99 22.83 3.91 1.27
CA GLY A 99 23.84 2.96 1.75
C GLY A 99 23.72 1.52 1.21
N TRP A 100 22.69 1.20 0.43
CA TRP A 100 22.63 -0.04 -0.34
C TRP A 100 23.38 0.09 -1.68
N SER A 101 24.12 -0.94 -2.07
CA SER A 101 24.87 -0.97 -3.34
C SER A 101 24.00 -1.29 -4.55
N GLY A 102 22.87 -1.96 -4.34
CA GLY A 102 21.84 -2.26 -5.34
C GLY A 102 20.46 -1.96 -4.78
N PRO A 103 19.38 -2.38 -5.47
CA PRO A 103 18.02 -2.26 -4.94
C PRO A 103 17.93 -2.78 -3.50
N ALA A 104 17.29 -2.00 -2.62
CA ALA A 104 17.01 -2.43 -1.27
C ALA A 104 15.96 -3.55 -1.27
N PRO A 105 15.95 -4.45 -0.26
CA PRO A 105 14.88 -5.42 -0.11
C PRO A 105 13.50 -4.75 -0.11
N HIS A 106 12.48 -5.41 -0.68
CA HIS A 106 11.11 -4.86 -0.73
C HIS A 106 10.60 -4.45 0.65
N ILE A 107 10.99 -5.18 1.70
CA ILE A 107 10.62 -4.90 3.09
C ILE A 107 11.16 -3.54 3.57
N VAL A 108 12.41 -3.19 3.21
CA VAL A 108 13.00 -1.89 3.55
C VAL A 108 12.18 -0.75 2.94
N LYS A 109 11.86 -0.88 1.65
CA LYS A 109 11.03 0.10 0.92
C LYS A 109 9.67 0.28 1.56
N TYR A 110 8.97 -0.82 1.87
CA TYR A 110 7.64 -0.73 2.46
C TYR A 110 7.67 -0.24 3.90
N ALA A 111 8.69 -0.54 4.69
CA ALA A 111 8.84 -0.03 6.06
C ALA A 111 9.04 1.50 6.09
N LEU A 112 9.93 2.03 5.23
CA LEU A 112 10.14 3.48 5.11
C LEU A 112 8.90 4.18 4.56
N SER A 113 8.31 3.63 3.50
CA SER A 113 7.09 4.21 2.92
C SER A 113 5.90 4.17 3.89
N TYR A 114 5.81 3.12 4.71
CA TYR A 114 4.79 2.98 5.76
C TYR A 114 4.87 4.11 6.77
N LEU A 115 6.05 4.42 7.29
CA LEU A 115 6.25 5.53 8.24
C LEU A 115 5.92 6.88 7.60
N PHE A 116 6.39 7.12 6.38
CA PHE A 116 6.09 8.35 5.63
C PHE A 116 4.57 8.52 5.43
N SER A 117 3.87 7.45 5.06
CA SER A 117 2.42 7.47 4.82
C SER A 117 1.55 7.58 6.07
N GLN A 118 2.12 7.51 7.28
CA GLN A 118 1.40 7.90 8.51
C GLN A 118 1.20 9.42 8.61
N ALA A 119 2.05 10.21 7.94
CA ALA A 119 1.93 11.67 7.83
C ALA A 119 1.27 12.08 6.51
N GLU A 120 1.75 11.56 5.38
CA GLU A 120 1.35 12.00 4.03
C GLU A 120 0.95 10.82 3.13
N TYR A 121 -0.36 10.70 2.85
CA TYR A 121 -0.93 9.63 2.03
C TYR A 121 -0.94 9.94 0.52
N GLY A 122 -1.28 11.18 0.15
CA GLY A 122 -1.52 11.59 -1.23
C GLY A 122 -0.27 11.53 -2.10
N LEU A 123 0.85 12.08 -1.61
CA LEU A 123 2.14 12.07 -2.30
C LEU A 123 2.70 10.64 -2.50
N GLY A 124 2.23 9.67 -1.71
CA GLY A 124 2.55 8.27 -1.90
C GLY A 124 2.17 7.75 -3.30
N CYS A 125 1.20 8.37 -3.99
CA CYS A 125 0.85 8.00 -5.36
C CYS A 125 1.94 8.42 -6.38
N PRO A 126 2.33 9.70 -6.50
CA PRO A 126 3.48 10.10 -7.31
C PRO A 126 4.75 9.30 -7.03
N ILE A 127 5.09 9.07 -5.76
CA ILE A 127 6.28 8.27 -5.37
C ILE A 127 6.19 6.86 -5.97
N ASN A 128 5.07 6.17 -5.76
CA ASN A 128 4.89 4.83 -6.29
C ASN A 128 4.86 4.80 -7.83
N MET A 129 4.20 5.77 -8.48
CA MET A 129 4.13 5.80 -9.95
C MET A 129 5.50 6.06 -10.56
N THR A 130 6.36 6.84 -9.90
CA THR A 130 7.74 7.07 -10.30
C THR A 130 8.57 5.78 -10.20
N ASP A 131 8.49 5.11 -9.04
CA ASP A 131 9.15 3.82 -8.81
C ASP A 131 8.70 2.75 -9.82
N SER A 132 7.39 2.55 -9.96
CA SER A 132 6.86 1.55 -10.88
C SER A 132 7.18 1.88 -12.34
N ALA A 133 7.21 3.16 -12.73
CA ALA A 133 7.60 3.55 -14.08
C ALA A 133 9.07 3.17 -14.36
N ALA A 134 9.97 3.47 -13.43
CA ALA A 134 11.38 3.08 -13.56
C ALA A 134 11.51 1.55 -13.70
N ARG A 135 10.80 0.79 -12.86
CA ARG A 135 10.81 -0.68 -12.91
C ARG A 135 10.31 -1.23 -14.25
N VAL A 136 9.21 -0.70 -14.77
CA VAL A 136 8.61 -1.12 -16.05
C VAL A 136 9.58 -0.84 -17.21
N LEU A 137 10.19 0.35 -17.24
CA LEU A 137 11.17 0.71 -18.26
C LEU A 137 12.41 -0.19 -18.18
N GLN A 138 12.90 -0.49 -16.97
CA GLN A 138 14.01 -1.42 -16.77
C GLN A 138 13.70 -2.83 -17.28
N LEU A 139 12.47 -3.31 -17.09
CA LEU A 139 12.07 -4.66 -17.48
C LEU A 139 11.89 -4.83 -18.99
N PHE A 140 11.37 -3.82 -19.67
CA PHE A 140 10.90 -3.97 -21.05
C PHE A 140 11.74 -3.22 -22.07
N ASP A 141 12.42 -2.14 -21.69
CA ASP A 141 13.21 -1.35 -22.64
C ASP A 141 14.33 -0.50 -21.97
N PRO A 142 15.27 -1.15 -21.24
CA PRO A 142 16.24 -0.46 -20.39
C PRO A 142 17.29 0.38 -21.13
N HIS A 143 17.57 0.06 -22.40
CA HIS A 143 18.57 0.77 -23.19
C HIS A 143 18.01 2.01 -23.86
N THR A 144 16.75 1.95 -24.31
CA THR A 144 16.09 3.08 -24.98
C THR A 144 15.79 4.20 -23.99
N PHE A 145 15.40 3.85 -22.76
CA PHE A 145 14.97 4.81 -21.73
C PHE A 145 15.97 4.95 -20.58
N ALA A 146 17.27 4.81 -20.85
CA ALA A 146 18.30 4.84 -19.82
C ALA A 146 18.33 6.17 -19.04
N ASP A 147 18.12 7.29 -19.73
CA ASP A 147 18.11 8.63 -19.13
C ASP A 147 16.86 8.85 -18.27
N GLU A 148 15.69 8.40 -18.75
CA GLU A 148 14.44 8.45 -17.99
C GLU A 148 14.51 7.58 -16.74
N ILE A 149 15.07 6.37 -16.85
CA ILE A 149 15.30 5.49 -15.68
C ILE A 149 16.24 6.17 -14.68
N ALA A 150 17.32 6.79 -15.15
CA ALA A 150 18.27 7.49 -14.29
C ALA A 150 17.59 8.66 -13.55
N ALA A 151 16.75 9.44 -14.23
CA ALA A 151 16.04 10.57 -13.66
C ALA A 151 14.93 10.14 -12.68
N LEU A 152 14.10 9.14 -13.04
CA LEU A 152 13.04 8.59 -12.18
C LEU A 152 13.59 7.97 -10.89
N THR A 153 14.84 7.50 -10.92
CA THR A 153 15.50 6.91 -9.77
C THR A 153 16.51 7.85 -9.10
N SER A 154 16.61 9.10 -9.53
CA SER A 154 17.50 10.07 -8.90
C SER A 154 16.95 10.54 -7.55
N THR A 155 17.84 10.66 -6.56
CA THR A 155 17.54 11.29 -5.26
C THR A 155 18.14 12.71 -5.18
N ASP A 156 18.74 13.19 -6.27
CA ASP A 156 19.26 14.55 -6.38
C ASP A 156 18.11 15.50 -6.74
N PRO A 157 17.82 16.53 -5.90
CA PRO A 157 16.75 17.49 -6.15
C PRO A 157 16.81 18.13 -7.54
N ASP A 158 18.00 18.36 -8.10
CA ASP A 158 18.17 19.03 -9.38
C ASP A 158 17.95 18.11 -10.58
N ASN A 159 17.99 16.79 -10.35
CA ASN A 159 17.96 15.77 -11.41
C ASN A 159 16.83 14.74 -11.25
N HIS A 160 16.02 14.82 -10.19
CA HIS A 160 14.90 13.90 -9.99
C HIS A 160 13.74 14.19 -10.95
N ALA A 161 13.17 13.12 -11.50
CA ALA A 161 11.96 13.16 -12.31
C ALA A 161 10.83 12.41 -11.62
N THR A 162 9.60 12.83 -11.88
CA THR A 162 8.38 12.18 -11.37
C THR A 162 7.63 11.44 -12.47
N GLY A 163 7.06 10.29 -12.10
CA GLY A 163 6.28 9.43 -12.98
C GLY A 163 4.76 9.56 -12.77
N ALA A 164 4.01 9.21 -13.81
CA ALA A 164 2.56 8.98 -13.73
C ALA A 164 2.11 7.85 -14.66
N MET A 165 0.89 7.37 -14.41
CA MET A 165 0.22 6.34 -15.21
C MET A 165 -1.16 6.82 -15.63
N PHE A 166 -1.39 7.03 -16.93
CA PHE A 166 -2.68 7.48 -17.46
C PHE A 166 -3.38 6.38 -18.25
N MET A 167 -4.32 5.69 -17.60
CA MET A 167 -5.06 4.59 -18.21
C MET A 167 -6.53 4.91 -18.43
N THR A 168 -7.21 5.40 -17.39
CA THR A 168 -8.66 5.59 -17.38
C THR A 168 -9.11 6.68 -18.34
N GLU A 169 -10.14 6.37 -19.11
CA GLU A 169 -10.88 7.28 -19.99
C GLU A 169 -12.35 7.35 -19.54
N ILE A 170 -13.14 8.25 -20.15
CA ILE A 170 -14.56 8.42 -19.81
C ILE A 170 -15.33 7.11 -20.05
N ASP A 171 -15.03 6.46 -21.17
CA ASP A 171 -15.72 5.25 -21.62
C ASP A 171 -15.08 3.96 -21.07
N GLY A 172 -13.99 4.06 -20.29
CA GLY A 172 -13.27 2.88 -19.80
C GLY A 172 -12.30 3.16 -18.65
N GLY A 173 -12.59 2.61 -17.47
CA GLY A 173 -11.66 2.57 -16.33
C GLY A 173 -11.21 1.15 -16.00
N THR A 174 -12.16 0.32 -15.57
CA THR A 174 -11.92 -1.12 -15.36
C THR A 174 -11.84 -1.88 -16.68
N ASP A 175 -12.74 -1.57 -17.63
CA ASP A 175 -12.70 -2.15 -18.98
C ASP A 175 -11.82 -1.29 -19.89
N LEU A 176 -10.51 -1.56 -19.86
CA LEU A 176 -9.54 -0.87 -20.70
C LEU A 176 -9.72 -1.20 -22.18
N ALA A 177 -10.49 -2.23 -22.55
CA ALA A 177 -10.76 -2.55 -23.95
C ALA A 177 -11.48 -1.41 -24.68
N GLN A 178 -12.17 -0.53 -23.95
CA GLN A 178 -12.87 0.66 -24.47
C GLN A 178 -11.96 1.89 -24.63
N THR A 179 -10.65 1.77 -24.39
CA THR A 179 -9.70 2.88 -24.60
C THR A 179 -9.84 3.42 -26.03
N ALA A 180 -10.14 4.71 -26.13
CA ALA A 180 -10.38 5.45 -27.37
C ALA A 180 -9.18 6.32 -27.78
N THR A 181 -8.18 6.53 -26.90
CA THR A 181 -6.92 7.17 -27.32
C THR A 181 -6.27 6.37 -28.44
N VAL A 182 -5.92 7.02 -29.55
CA VAL A 182 -5.27 6.41 -30.72
C VAL A 182 -3.82 6.87 -30.81
N ALA A 183 -2.93 5.94 -31.15
CA ALA A 183 -1.54 6.22 -31.49
C ALA A 183 -1.36 6.18 -33.02
N THR A 184 -0.83 7.26 -33.60
CA THR A 184 -0.47 7.32 -35.02
C THR A 184 1.05 7.26 -35.16
N ASP A 185 1.54 6.31 -35.95
CA ASP A 185 2.97 6.16 -36.26
C ASP A 185 3.43 7.37 -37.09
N ASN A 186 4.49 8.03 -36.64
CA ASN A 186 5.11 9.18 -37.29
C ASN A 186 6.59 8.92 -37.64
N GLY A 187 6.99 7.64 -37.71
CA GLY A 187 8.34 7.22 -38.08
C GLY A 187 9.23 6.99 -36.86
N ASP A 188 9.82 8.06 -36.33
CA ASP A 188 10.74 8.00 -35.17
C ASP A 188 10.01 8.10 -33.81
N HIS A 189 8.76 8.54 -33.82
CA HIS A 189 7.90 8.64 -32.65
C HIS A 189 6.44 8.40 -33.02
N TRP A 190 5.56 8.44 -32.01
CA TRP A 190 4.12 8.32 -32.17
C TRP A 190 3.43 9.61 -31.74
N LEU A 191 2.27 9.86 -32.32
CA LEU A 191 1.38 10.95 -31.96
C LEU A 191 0.13 10.37 -31.31
N LEU A 192 -0.12 10.75 -30.06
CA LEU A 192 -1.29 10.30 -29.31
C LEU A 192 -2.41 11.34 -29.36
N ASN A 193 -3.62 10.89 -29.67
CA ASN A 193 -4.83 11.70 -29.68
C ASN A 193 -5.92 11.02 -28.86
N GLY A 194 -6.43 11.69 -27.84
CA GLY A 194 -7.42 11.09 -26.94
C GLY A 194 -7.63 11.89 -25.65
N ARG A 195 -8.44 11.33 -24.74
CA ARG A 195 -8.80 12.00 -23.48
C ARG A 195 -8.64 11.05 -22.30
N LYS A 196 -7.75 11.42 -21.38
CA LYS A 196 -7.49 10.70 -20.13
C LYS A 196 -8.27 11.36 -19.00
N TRP A 197 -9.08 10.55 -18.33
CA TRP A 197 -10.12 11.03 -17.43
C TRP A 197 -9.68 11.15 -15.98
N PHE A 198 -8.83 10.24 -15.49
CA PHE A 198 -8.22 10.32 -14.16
C PHE A 198 -6.70 10.25 -14.29
N CYS A 199 -6.08 11.42 -14.24
CA CYS A 199 -4.63 11.58 -14.37
C CYS A 199 -4.08 12.02 -13.02
N SER A 200 -3.63 11.07 -12.19
CA SER A 200 -2.93 11.41 -10.94
C SER A 200 -1.53 11.92 -11.27
N ASN A 201 -1.10 13.02 -10.64
CA ASN A 201 0.14 13.73 -10.97
C ASN A 201 0.16 14.23 -12.42
N VAL A 202 -0.73 15.17 -12.76
CA VAL A 202 -0.75 15.81 -14.11
C VAL A 202 0.55 16.58 -14.42
N THR A 203 1.31 16.90 -13.37
CA THR A 203 2.65 17.47 -13.43
C THR A 203 3.72 16.37 -13.37
N ALA A 204 3.51 15.18 -13.93
CA ALA A 204 4.61 14.23 -14.07
C ALA A 204 5.60 14.70 -15.14
N ASP A 205 6.86 14.31 -15.00
CA ASP A 205 7.90 14.53 -16.02
C ASP A 205 7.81 13.44 -17.08
N ILE A 206 7.42 12.23 -16.67
CA ILE A 206 7.27 11.04 -17.52
C ILE A 206 5.92 10.39 -17.25
N ILE A 207 5.13 10.17 -18.29
CA ILE A 207 3.82 9.52 -18.21
C ILE A 207 3.86 8.22 -19.00
N LEU A 208 3.50 7.10 -18.37
CA LEU A 208 3.20 5.86 -19.08
C LEU A 208 1.70 5.79 -19.36
N THR A 209 1.32 5.54 -20.61
CA THR A 209 -0.08 5.52 -21.06
C THR A 209 -0.34 4.39 -22.03
N LEU A 210 -1.62 4.08 -22.23
CA LEU A 210 -2.10 3.14 -23.24
C LEU A 210 -2.82 3.86 -24.37
N ALA A 211 -2.63 3.38 -25.58
CA ALA A 211 -3.33 3.85 -26.77
C ALA A 211 -3.55 2.70 -27.78
N GLN A 212 -4.62 2.81 -28.55
CA GLN A 212 -4.94 1.90 -29.65
C GLN A 212 -3.91 2.08 -30.77
N VAL A 213 -3.32 0.97 -31.21
CA VAL A 213 -2.40 0.93 -32.35
C VAL A 213 -3.18 0.46 -33.58
N PRO A 214 -3.43 1.33 -34.58
CA PRO A 214 -4.17 0.97 -35.79
C PRO A 214 -3.61 -0.27 -36.46
N GLY A 215 -4.49 -1.22 -36.81
CA GLY A 215 -4.12 -2.48 -37.45
C GLY A 215 -3.65 -3.60 -36.51
N GLN A 216 -3.44 -3.33 -35.22
CA GLN A 216 -2.99 -4.34 -34.24
C GLN A 216 -4.11 -5.26 -33.73
N GLY A 217 -5.37 -4.85 -33.88
CA GLY A 217 -6.55 -5.58 -33.44
C GLY A 217 -7.49 -4.73 -32.59
N HIS A 218 -8.48 -5.37 -31.97
CA HIS A 218 -9.49 -4.70 -31.14
C HIS A 218 -9.37 -5.06 -29.66
N GLY A 219 -9.96 -4.21 -28.80
CA GLY A 219 -9.97 -4.38 -27.36
C GLY A 219 -8.57 -4.34 -26.75
N THR A 220 -8.33 -5.13 -25.70
CA THR A 220 -7.04 -5.13 -25.00
C THR A 220 -5.85 -5.57 -25.84
N ARG A 221 -6.06 -6.32 -26.93
CA ARG A 221 -4.99 -6.73 -27.87
C ARG A 221 -4.55 -5.59 -28.80
N GLY A 222 -5.43 -4.61 -29.03
CA GLY A 222 -5.12 -3.42 -29.85
C GLY A 222 -4.28 -2.36 -29.12
N LEU A 223 -4.02 -2.54 -27.82
CA LEU A 223 -3.39 -1.52 -26.98
C LEU A 223 -1.87 -1.68 -26.85
N GLY A 224 -1.16 -0.64 -27.27
CA GLY A 224 0.26 -0.42 -27.01
C GLY A 224 0.50 0.44 -25.78
N MET A 225 1.67 0.27 -25.17
CA MET A 225 2.15 1.10 -24.07
C MET A 225 3.13 2.14 -24.61
N PHE A 226 2.99 3.37 -24.15
CA PHE A 226 3.76 4.51 -24.62
C PHE A 226 4.28 5.34 -23.44
N LEU A 227 5.50 5.86 -23.61
CA LEU A 227 6.08 6.89 -22.76
C LEU A 227 5.80 8.26 -23.37
N VAL A 228 5.26 9.16 -22.57
CA VAL A 228 4.97 10.55 -22.92
C VAL A 228 5.81 11.44 -22.01
N PRO A 229 6.85 12.12 -22.52
CA PRO A 229 7.62 13.06 -21.72
C PRO A 229 6.87 14.40 -21.59
N ARG A 230 7.09 15.14 -20.51
CA ARG A 230 6.57 16.51 -20.35
C ARG A 230 7.14 17.47 -21.40
N THR A 231 8.41 17.31 -21.73
CA THR A 231 9.16 18.15 -22.67
C THR A 231 9.58 17.32 -23.87
N ARG A 232 9.41 17.87 -25.08
CA ARG A 232 9.82 17.24 -26.34
C ARG A 232 11.34 17.32 -26.52
N PRO A 233 11.93 16.52 -27.42
CA PRO A 233 13.37 16.59 -27.71
C PRO A 233 13.88 17.97 -28.16
N ASP A 234 13.01 18.80 -28.74
CA ASP A 234 13.32 20.18 -29.15
C ASP A 234 13.26 21.21 -28.00
N GLY A 235 12.98 20.76 -26.77
CA GLY A 235 12.85 21.59 -25.58
C GLY A 235 11.48 22.25 -25.40
N SER A 236 10.56 22.09 -26.34
CA SER A 236 9.20 22.62 -26.21
C SER A 236 8.34 21.75 -25.30
N ARG A 237 7.31 22.35 -24.68
CA ARG A 237 6.31 21.60 -23.90
C ARG A 237 5.57 20.64 -24.82
N ASN A 238 5.36 19.40 -24.36
CA ASN A 238 4.63 18.41 -25.13
C ASN A 238 3.15 18.78 -25.27
N SER A 239 2.52 18.35 -26.37
CA SER A 239 1.22 18.80 -26.83
C SER A 239 0.06 18.04 -26.15
N TYR A 240 0.02 18.09 -24.82
CA TYR A 240 -1.15 17.69 -24.03
C TYR A 240 -1.68 18.86 -23.21
N ARG A 241 -2.95 18.78 -22.84
CA ARG A 241 -3.73 19.86 -22.25
C ARG A 241 -4.29 19.40 -20.92
N VAL A 242 -3.99 20.10 -19.83
CA VAL A 242 -4.68 19.86 -18.56
C VAL A 242 -5.99 20.63 -18.60
N ASP A 243 -7.11 19.91 -18.68
CA ASP A 243 -8.43 20.51 -18.87
C ASP A 243 -8.98 21.09 -17.57
N ARG A 244 -8.80 20.36 -16.46
CA ARG A 244 -9.10 20.80 -15.09
C ARG A 244 -8.44 19.89 -14.06
N LEU A 245 -8.33 20.37 -12.83
CA LEU A 245 -8.11 19.52 -11.65
C LEU A 245 -9.44 19.00 -11.10
N LYS A 246 -9.41 17.81 -10.51
CA LYS A 246 -10.57 17.15 -9.90
C LYS A 246 -10.81 17.74 -8.50
N ASN A 247 -12.06 18.04 -8.18
CA ASN A 247 -12.49 18.26 -6.81
C ASN A 247 -12.74 16.90 -6.14
N LYS A 248 -11.85 16.48 -5.23
CA LYS A 248 -11.80 15.13 -4.64
C LYS A 248 -12.21 15.14 -3.18
N LEU A 249 -12.71 14.01 -2.70
CA LEU A 249 -13.01 13.78 -1.27
C LEU A 249 -11.73 13.86 -0.39
N GLY A 250 -10.69 13.13 -0.78
CA GLY A 250 -9.38 13.10 -0.11
C GLY A 250 -8.24 13.26 -1.10
N THR A 251 -7.00 13.21 -0.62
CA THR A 251 -5.76 13.47 -1.37
C THR A 251 -5.78 14.84 -2.04
N ARG A 252 -6.31 15.85 -1.35
CA ARG A 252 -6.59 17.16 -1.97
C ARG A 252 -5.30 17.89 -2.31
N SER A 253 -4.21 17.62 -1.59
CA SER A 253 -2.85 18.10 -1.91
C SER A 253 -2.30 17.62 -3.26
N MET A 254 -2.76 16.46 -3.78
CA MET A 254 -2.26 15.89 -5.03
C MET A 254 -3.04 16.40 -6.25
N ALA A 255 -2.32 16.92 -7.25
CA ALA A 255 -2.88 17.39 -8.52
C ALA A 255 -3.34 16.24 -9.43
N SER A 256 -4.60 15.84 -9.26
CA SER A 256 -5.28 14.91 -10.16
C SER A 256 -6.16 15.68 -11.14
N GLY A 257 -6.11 15.36 -12.42
CA GLY A 257 -6.86 16.11 -13.44
C GLY A 257 -7.39 15.28 -14.61
N GLU A 258 -7.95 16.00 -15.56
CA GLU A 258 -8.33 15.53 -16.89
C GLU A 258 -7.31 16.03 -17.90
N VAL A 259 -6.85 15.15 -18.79
CA VAL A 259 -5.82 15.48 -19.77
C VAL A 259 -6.30 15.12 -21.16
N THR A 260 -6.28 16.09 -22.07
CA THR A 260 -6.52 15.86 -23.50
C THR A 260 -5.18 15.79 -24.24
N LEU A 261 -4.95 14.70 -24.95
CA LEU A 261 -3.79 14.46 -25.81
C LEU A 261 -4.11 14.95 -27.22
N VAL A 262 -3.28 15.84 -27.78
CA VAL A 262 -3.44 16.42 -29.13
C VAL A 262 -2.13 16.34 -29.88
N ASP A 263 -2.01 15.36 -30.77
CA ASP A 263 -0.75 15.02 -31.44
C ASP A 263 0.40 14.95 -30.44
N THR A 264 0.14 14.36 -29.27
CA THR A 264 1.11 14.31 -28.17
C THR A 264 2.26 13.38 -28.54
N TYR A 265 3.49 13.90 -28.47
CA TYR A 265 4.70 13.14 -28.74
C TYR A 265 4.82 11.99 -27.74
N ALA A 266 5.03 10.78 -28.24
CA ALA A 266 5.20 9.59 -27.43
C ALA A 266 6.17 8.59 -28.06
N LEU A 267 6.79 7.78 -27.21
CA LEU A 267 7.69 6.70 -27.60
C LEU A 267 7.07 5.34 -27.24
N PRO A 268 7.13 4.33 -28.11
CA PRO A 268 6.61 3.01 -27.81
C PRO A 268 7.48 2.36 -26.72
N VAL A 269 6.88 1.64 -25.77
CA VAL A 269 7.63 0.93 -24.72
C VAL A 269 7.48 -0.57 -24.90
N GLY A 270 8.62 -1.24 -25.06
CA GLY A 270 8.69 -2.69 -25.25
C GLY A 270 7.88 -3.14 -26.46
N GLN A 271 7.07 -4.20 -26.31
CA GLN A 271 6.27 -4.74 -27.42
C GLN A 271 4.87 -4.12 -27.46
N LEU A 272 4.54 -3.37 -28.51
CA LEU A 272 3.21 -2.75 -28.67
C LEU A 272 2.05 -3.76 -28.58
N SER A 273 2.23 -4.99 -29.04
CA SER A 273 1.22 -6.07 -28.93
C SER A 273 0.96 -6.57 -27.51
N ARG A 274 1.79 -6.15 -26.55
CA ARG A 274 1.75 -6.57 -25.14
C ARG A 274 1.54 -5.39 -24.19
N GLY A 275 1.08 -4.23 -24.67
CA GLY A 275 0.94 -3.00 -23.88
C GLY A 275 0.22 -3.19 -22.54
N ILE A 276 -0.94 -3.85 -22.55
CA ILE A 276 -1.69 -4.15 -21.32
C ILE A 276 -0.90 -5.06 -20.36
N GLN A 277 -0.25 -6.11 -20.88
CA GLN A 277 0.49 -7.05 -20.03
C GLN A 277 1.67 -6.35 -19.35
N GLN A 278 2.37 -5.48 -20.08
CA GLN A 278 3.48 -4.70 -19.54
C GLN A 278 3.00 -3.68 -18.50
N MET A 279 1.87 -3.01 -18.77
CA MET A 279 1.26 -2.04 -17.84
C MET A 279 0.77 -2.70 -16.54
N LEU A 280 0.35 -3.96 -16.58
CA LEU A 280 -0.08 -4.68 -15.39
C LEU A 280 1.04 -4.86 -14.35
N GLU A 281 2.32 -4.82 -14.74
CA GLU A 281 3.43 -4.79 -13.78
C GLU A 281 3.36 -3.52 -12.90
N MET A 282 3.10 -2.38 -13.53
CA MET A 282 2.93 -1.10 -12.83
C MET A 282 1.75 -1.15 -11.84
N VAL A 283 0.62 -1.73 -12.28
CA VAL A 283 -0.61 -1.89 -11.49
C VAL A 283 -0.41 -2.86 -10.32
N ASN A 284 0.36 -3.92 -10.48
CA ASN A 284 0.61 -4.86 -9.38
C ASN A 284 1.47 -4.21 -8.30
N HIS A 285 2.52 -3.48 -8.66
CA HIS A 285 3.31 -2.68 -7.71
C HIS A 285 2.45 -1.63 -6.99
N SER A 286 1.58 -0.91 -7.72
CA SER A 286 0.69 0.09 -7.13
C SER A 286 -0.31 -0.50 -6.14
N ARG A 287 -0.76 -1.75 -6.34
CA ARG A 287 -1.63 -2.47 -5.40
C ARG A 287 -0.92 -2.81 -4.10
N VAL A 288 0.34 -3.26 -4.13
CA VAL A 288 1.10 -3.52 -2.89
C VAL A 288 1.33 -2.23 -2.12
N SER A 289 1.68 -1.14 -2.82
CA SER A 289 1.76 0.20 -2.21
C SER A 289 0.44 0.62 -1.57
N ASN A 290 -0.70 0.33 -2.20
CA ASN A 290 -2.02 0.60 -1.60
C ASN A 290 -2.29 -0.17 -0.32
N ILE A 291 -1.89 -1.45 -0.24
CA ILE A 291 -1.98 -2.23 1.00
C ILE A 291 -1.17 -1.52 2.09
N MET A 292 0.10 -1.23 1.81
CA MET A 292 1.01 -0.55 2.75
C MET A 292 0.47 0.80 3.21
N ARG A 293 0.01 1.67 2.31
CA ARG A 293 -0.51 3.00 2.67
C ARG A 293 -1.80 2.93 3.47
N SER A 294 -2.69 1.97 3.15
CA SER A 294 -3.89 1.74 3.96
C SER A 294 -3.53 1.24 5.36
N THR A 295 -2.52 0.38 5.49
CA THR A 295 -1.98 -0.03 6.80
C THR A 295 -1.41 1.16 7.58
N ALA A 296 -0.68 2.07 6.91
CA ALA A 296 -0.14 3.28 7.53
C ALA A 296 -1.26 4.20 8.08
N LEU A 297 -2.31 4.45 7.29
CA LEU A 297 -3.48 5.21 7.75
C LEU A 297 -4.18 4.54 8.94
N MET A 298 -4.32 3.21 8.91
CA MET A 298 -4.88 2.45 10.02
C MET A 298 -4.05 2.64 11.30
N ARG A 299 -2.72 2.55 11.19
CA ARG A 299 -1.82 2.76 12.32
C ARG A 299 -1.93 4.16 12.87
N ARG A 300 -1.86 5.19 12.01
CA ARG A 300 -2.00 6.58 12.42
C ARG A 300 -3.34 6.82 13.12
N ALA A 301 -4.44 6.36 12.56
CA ALA A 301 -5.77 6.52 13.15
C ALA A 301 -5.87 5.82 14.52
N THR A 302 -5.30 4.63 14.64
CA THR A 302 -5.26 3.86 15.90
C THR A 302 -4.45 4.58 16.97
N PHE A 303 -3.29 5.13 16.61
CA PHE A 303 -2.49 5.97 17.50
C PHE A 303 -3.31 7.16 18.03
N GLU A 304 -3.98 7.91 17.14
CA GLU A 304 -4.82 9.05 17.53
C GLU A 304 -5.97 8.65 18.46
N ALA A 305 -6.57 7.49 18.25
CA ALA A 305 -7.66 6.97 19.09
C ALA A 305 -7.16 6.59 20.48
N ILE A 306 -6.02 5.91 20.57
CA ILE A 306 -5.38 5.50 21.82
C ILE A 306 -4.99 6.71 22.66
N GLU A 307 -4.30 7.67 22.06
CA GLU A 307 -3.85 8.88 22.77
C GLU A 307 -5.03 9.70 23.30
N HIS A 308 -6.10 9.83 22.51
CA HIS A 308 -7.33 10.44 23.00
C HIS A 308 -7.94 9.66 24.17
N ALA A 309 -8.07 8.33 24.04
CA ALA A 309 -8.70 7.49 25.05
C ALA A 309 -7.93 7.47 26.38
N ARG A 310 -6.61 7.62 26.35
CA ARG A 310 -5.74 7.71 27.54
C ARG A 310 -5.93 8.99 28.35
N GLN A 311 -6.32 10.07 27.69
CA GLN A 311 -6.45 11.39 28.30
C GLN A 311 -7.90 11.72 28.67
N ARG A 312 -8.87 11.23 27.89
CA ARG A 312 -10.29 11.54 28.08
C ARG A 312 -10.85 10.83 29.31
N VAL A 313 -11.51 11.58 30.21
CA VAL A 313 -12.23 11.03 31.36
C VAL A 313 -13.74 11.07 31.10
N ILE A 314 -14.41 9.92 31.24
CA ILE A 314 -15.87 9.80 31.22
C ILE A 314 -16.33 8.94 32.39
N PHE A 315 -17.45 9.32 33.01
CA PHE A 315 -18.01 8.62 34.17
C PHE A 315 -16.97 8.32 35.28
N GLY A 316 -16.02 9.24 35.49
CA GLY A 316 -15.00 9.15 36.54
C GLY A 316 -13.81 8.23 36.27
N ARG A 317 -13.65 7.67 35.07
CA ARG A 317 -12.47 6.86 34.67
C ARG A 317 -11.95 7.30 33.30
N LYS A 318 -10.69 6.98 32.98
CA LYS A 318 -10.17 7.21 31.62
C LYS A 318 -10.98 6.38 30.63
N LEU A 319 -11.14 6.90 29.42
CA LEU A 319 -11.87 6.22 28.36
C LEU A 319 -11.19 4.88 27.99
N ALA A 320 -9.86 4.83 28.01
CA ALA A 320 -9.08 3.60 27.85
C ALA A 320 -9.30 2.54 28.95
N ASP A 321 -9.89 2.91 30.09
CA ASP A 321 -10.20 1.97 31.20
C ASP A 321 -11.65 1.44 31.11
N GLN A 322 -12.47 1.97 30.20
CA GLN A 322 -13.85 1.54 30.04
C GLN A 322 -13.88 0.18 29.31
N PRO A 323 -14.55 -0.87 29.84
CA PRO A 323 -14.46 -2.22 29.28
C PRO A 323 -14.81 -2.34 27.80
N LEU A 324 -15.87 -1.65 27.36
CA LEU A 324 -16.26 -1.66 25.95
C LEU A 324 -15.24 -0.94 25.07
N MET A 325 -14.67 0.17 25.54
CA MET A 325 -13.64 0.90 24.80
C MET A 325 -12.34 0.09 24.71
N ARG A 326 -11.95 -0.65 25.77
CA ARG A 326 -10.80 -1.57 25.70
C ARG A 326 -10.98 -2.59 24.57
N ARG A 327 -12.20 -3.11 24.41
CA ARG A 327 -12.52 -3.99 23.29
C ARG A 327 -12.37 -3.30 21.93
N THR A 328 -12.92 -2.09 21.77
CA THR A 328 -12.75 -1.30 20.55
C THR A 328 -11.27 -1.05 20.23
N LEU A 329 -10.48 -0.58 21.20
CA LEU A 329 -9.06 -0.28 21.02
C LEU A 329 -8.25 -1.54 20.67
N LEU A 330 -8.51 -2.68 21.33
CA LEU A 330 -7.86 -3.95 21.00
C LEU A 330 -8.15 -4.38 19.55
N ASP A 331 -9.39 -4.19 19.09
CA ASP A 331 -9.76 -4.52 17.72
C ASP A 331 -9.01 -3.64 16.71
N LEU A 332 -8.87 -2.32 16.97
CA LEU A 332 -8.05 -1.44 16.15
C LEU A 332 -6.58 -1.88 16.11
N VAL A 333 -5.98 -2.16 17.28
CA VAL A 333 -4.59 -2.61 17.39
C VAL A 333 -4.37 -3.89 16.58
N THR A 334 -5.20 -4.91 16.79
CA THR A 334 -5.06 -6.19 16.11
C THR A 334 -5.21 -6.07 14.59
N ASP A 335 -6.10 -5.20 14.08
CA ASP A 335 -6.19 -4.94 12.65
C ASP A 335 -4.93 -4.29 12.07
N THR A 336 -4.36 -3.31 12.78
CA THR A 336 -3.17 -2.61 12.29
C THR A 336 -1.97 -3.55 12.22
N GLU A 337 -1.78 -4.40 13.22
CA GLU A 337 -0.65 -5.34 13.26
C GLU A 337 -0.82 -6.51 12.28
N ALA A 338 -2.05 -7.01 12.11
CA ALA A 338 -2.37 -8.01 11.10
C ALA A 338 -2.04 -7.49 9.69
N ALA A 339 -2.47 -6.26 9.38
CA ALA A 339 -2.22 -5.64 8.09
C ALA A 339 -0.73 -5.31 7.87
N LEU A 340 0.01 -4.91 8.91
CA LEU A 340 1.45 -4.70 8.83
C LEU A 340 2.22 -6.02 8.59
N GLY A 341 1.81 -7.09 9.27
CA GLY A 341 2.34 -8.44 9.02
C GLY A 341 2.16 -8.84 7.55
N LEU A 342 0.99 -8.61 6.97
CA LEU A 342 0.75 -8.90 5.54
C LEU A 342 1.64 -8.08 4.59
N VAL A 343 1.91 -6.81 4.92
CA VAL A 343 2.82 -5.96 4.12
C VAL A 343 4.23 -6.54 4.11
N PHE A 344 4.73 -6.97 5.26
CA PHE A 344 6.05 -7.59 5.39
C PHE A 344 6.11 -8.94 4.69
N GLU A 345 5.09 -9.77 4.87
CA GLU A 345 4.97 -11.05 4.18
C GLU A 345 4.96 -10.88 2.66
N LEU A 346 4.20 -9.92 2.13
CA LEU A 346 4.23 -9.62 0.69
C LEU A 346 5.61 -9.16 0.23
N GLY A 347 6.31 -8.34 1.01
CA GLY A 347 7.68 -7.94 0.72
C GLY A 347 8.65 -9.13 0.65
N ASP A 348 8.52 -10.08 1.57
CA ASP A 348 9.29 -11.33 1.59
C ASP A 348 8.97 -12.20 0.36
N GLN A 349 7.69 -12.44 0.08
CA GLN A 349 7.27 -13.25 -1.07
C GLN A 349 7.66 -12.61 -2.42
N LEU A 350 7.65 -11.29 -2.53
CA LEU A 350 8.17 -10.59 -3.71
C LEU A 350 9.69 -10.80 -3.86
N THR A 351 10.44 -10.67 -2.77
CA THR A 351 11.90 -10.88 -2.77
C THR A 351 12.26 -12.32 -3.15
N ALA A 352 11.63 -13.31 -2.50
CA ALA A 352 11.83 -14.72 -2.80
C ALA A 352 11.39 -15.07 -4.24
N GLY A 353 10.31 -14.44 -4.72
CA GLY A 353 9.84 -14.59 -6.09
C GLY A 353 10.83 -14.03 -7.12
N ASP A 354 11.39 -12.84 -6.89
CA ASP A 354 12.44 -12.25 -7.72
C ASP A 354 13.68 -13.16 -7.78
N LEU A 355 14.01 -13.84 -6.66
CA LEU A 355 15.08 -14.84 -6.57
C LEU A 355 14.74 -16.22 -7.16
N GLY A 356 13.53 -16.40 -7.71
CA GLY A 356 13.15 -17.59 -8.48
C GLY A 356 12.33 -18.64 -7.73
N ASN A 357 11.79 -18.34 -6.54
CA ASN A 357 10.86 -19.23 -5.87
C ASN A 357 9.46 -19.17 -6.52
N ASP A 358 9.02 -20.29 -7.13
CA ASP A 358 7.75 -20.36 -7.86
C ASP A 358 6.51 -20.23 -6.95
N ASP A 359 6.52 -20.85 -5.77
CA ASP A 359 5.41 -20.72 -4.81
C ASP A 359 5.27 -19.27 -4.36
N SER A 360 6.39 -18.60 -4.04
CA SER A 360 6.41 -17.19 -3.67
C SER A 360 5.88 -16.28 -4.78
N ARG A 361 6.20 -16.57 -6.05
CA ARG A 361 5.61 -15.85 -7.21
C ARG A 361 4.10 -16.00 -7.26
N ILE A 362 3.59 -17.22 -7.06
CA ILE A 362 2.14 -17.50 -7.07
C ILE A 362 1.46 -16.81 -5.89
N ILE A 363 2.04 -16.90 -4.69
CA ILE A 363 1.53 -16.27 -3.47
C ILE A 363 1.50 -14.75 -3.67
N ALA A 364 2.59 -14.10 -4.10
CA ALA A 364 2.61 -12.66 -4.35
C ALA A 364 1.56 -12.25 -5.39
N ARG A 365 1.38 -13.04 -6.46
CA ARG A 365 0.41 -12.76 -7.54
C ARG A 365 -1.04 -12.76 -7.07
N VAL A 366 -1.43 -13.67 -6.17
CA VAL A 366 -2.80 -13.78 -5.64
C VAL A 366 -3.02 -12.91 -4.40
N MET A 367 -2.02 -12.79 -3.53
CA MET A 367 -2.11 -12.02 -2.29
C MET A 367 -2.02 -10.52 -2.52
N THR A 368 -1.45 -10.06 -3.64
CA THR A 368 -1.50 -8.63 -4.01
C THR A 368 -2.94 -8.12 -4.22
N PRO A 369 -3.78 -8.70 -5.12
CA PRO A 369 -5.17 -8.28 -5.23
C PRO A 369 -6.02 -8.65 -4.00
N ALA A 370 -5.75 -9.78 -3.33
CA ALA A 370 -6.51 -10.19 -2.14
C ALA A 370 -6.25 -9.26 -0.93
N GLY A 371 -4.98 -8.95 -0.66
CA GLY A 371 -4.57 -7.97 0.34
C GLY A 371 -5.15 -6.59 0.05
N LYS A 372 -5.11 -6.14 -1.21
CA LYS A 372 -5.72 -4.86 -1.62
C LYS A 372 -7.22 -4.86 -1.34
N TYR A 373 -7.91 -5.96 -1.65
CA TYR A 373 -9.33 -6.10 -1.36
C TYR A 373 -9.64 -5.93 0.14
N ALA A 374 -8.98 -6.70 1.00
CA ALA A 374 -9.31 -6.77 2.41
C ALA A 374 -8.80 -5.55 3.20
N VAL A 375 -7.51 -5.21 3.05
CA VAL A 375 -6.86 -4.13 3.85
C VAL A 375 -7.41 -2.77 3.48
N CYS A 376 -7.62 -2.46 2.20
CA CYS A 376 -8.19 -1.16 1.82
C CYS A 376 -9.67 -1.01 2.24
N LYS A 377 -10.44 -2.10 2.32
CA LYS A 377 -11.79 -2.06 2.90
C LYS A 377 -11.72 -1.88 4.42
N ARG A 378 -10.85 -2.63 5.10
CA ARG A 378 -10.67 -2.53 6.55
C ARG A 378 -10.20 -1.15 7.00
N GLY A 379 -9.33 -0.52 6.20
CA GLY A 379 -8.86 0.83 6.42
C GLY A 379 -9.98 1.84 6.64
N ARG A 380 -11.06 1.78 5.84
CA ARG A 380 -12.21 2.67 6.00
C ARG A 380 -12.88 2.51 7.37
N SER A 381 -13.12 1.26 7.77
CA SER A 381 -13.73 0.95 9.07
C SER A 381 -12.84 1.38 10.22
N VAL A 382 -11.54 1.07 10.18
CA VAL A 382 -10.59 1.44 11.24
C VAL A 382 -10.45 2.95 11.38
N THR A 383 -10.33 3.70 10.28
CA THR A 383 -10.26 5.17 10.36
C THR A 383 -11.56 5.78 10.87
N GLY A 384 -12.71 5.21 10.50
CA GLY A 384 -14.03 5.67 10.96
C GLY A 384 -14.25 5.43 12.45
N GLU A 385 -13.95 4.22 12.92
CA GLU A 385 -14.02 3.87 14.34
C GLU A 385 -13.06 4.71 15.17
N ALA A 386 -11.81 4.91 14.71
CA ALA A 386 -10.85 5.77 15.39
C ALA A 386 -11.30 7.24 15.48
N MET A 387 -11.96 7.74 14.44
CA MET A 387 -12.61 9.05 14.46
C MET A 387 -13.73 9.10 15.50
N GLU A 388 -14.56 8.06 15.59
CA GLU A 388 -15.64 7.93 16.57
C GLU A 388 -15.12 7.87 18.01
N VAL A 389 -14.00 7.19 18.28
CA VAL A 389 -13.35 7.16 19.61
C VAL A 389 -13.04 8.58 20.11
N ARG A 390 -12.70 9.51 19.20
CA ARG A 390 -12.44 10.93 19.53
C ARG A 390 -13.72 11.76 19.73
N GLY A 391 -14.89 11.21 19.38
CA GLY A 391 -16.19 11.87 19.49
C GLY A 391 -16.31 13.09 18.58
N GLY A 392 -16.98 14.15 19.06
CA GLY A 392 -17.22 15.37 18.26
C GLY A 392 -15.94 16.03 17.72
N ASN A 393 -14.83 15.94 18.47
CA ASN A 393 -13.53 16.44 18.01
C ASN A 393 -12.96 15.62 16.85
N GLY A 394 -13.32 14.35 16.71
CA GLY A 394 -12.93 13.56 15.55
C GLY A 394 -13.55 14.08 14.25
N TYR A 395 -14.66 14.84 14.33
CA TYR A 395 -15.43 15.28 13.17
C TYR A 395 -15.08 16.69 12.67
N ILE A 396 -14.16 17.39 13.34
CA ILE A 396 -13.71 18.73 12.92
C ILE A 396 -12.33 18.63 12.27
N GLU A 397 -12.11 19.39 11.19
CA GLU A 397 -10.89 19.34 10.37
C GLU A 397 -9.64 19.92 11.08
N ASP A 398 -9.79 20.46 12.30
CA ASP A 398 -8.66 20.84 13.17
C ASP A 398 -7.88 19.60 13.66
N PHE A 399 -8.51 18.43 13.64
CA PHE A 399 -7.86 17.15 13.92
C PHE A 399 -7.59 16.39 12.63
N VAL A 400 -6.61 15.48 12.67
CA VAL A 400 -6.23 14.68 11.50
C VAL A 400 -7.29 13.66 11.08
N ASN A 401 -8.21 13.27 11.98
CA ASN A 401 -9.16 12.18 11.76
C ASN A 401 -10.02 12.33 10.48
N PRO A 402 -10.64 13.49 10.15
CA PRO A 402 -11.39 13.65 8.92
C PRO A 402 -10.53 13.43 7.67
N ARG A 403 -9.28 13.93 7.65
CA ARG A 403 -8.33 13.69 6.55
C ARG A 403 -8.07 12.19 6.37
N LEU A 404 -7.76 11.46 7.44
CA LEU A 404 -7.51 10.01 7.38
C LEU A 404 -8.72 9.25 6.84
N VAL A 405 -9.94 9.60 7.27
CA VAL A 405 -11.18 8.99 6.78
C VAL A 405 -11.41 9.28 5.30
N ARG A 406 -11.23 10.54 4.87
CA ARG A 406 -11.38 10.95 3.46
C ARG A 406 -10.38 10.21 2.56
N ASP A 407 -9.12 10.08 3.00
CA ASP A 407 -8.06 9.41 2.25
C ASP A 407 -8.23 7.88 2.19
N ALA A 408 -8.65 7.25 3.30
CA ALA A 408 -8.84 5.80 3.38
C ALA A 408 -9.84 5.25 2.36
N HIS A 409 -10.80 6.07 1.91
CA HIS A 409 -11.77 5.66 0.90
C HIS A 409 -11.11 5.40 -0.46
N LEU A 410 -10.08 6.17 -0.82
CA LEU A 410 -9.46 6.11 -2.14
C LEU A 410 -8.76 4.77 -2.40
N GLY A 411 -8.08 4.21 -1.40
CA GLY A 411 -7.34 2.93 -1.47
C GLY A 411 -8.14 1.79 -2.08
N SER A 412 -9.44 1.75 -1.78
CA SER A 412 -10.35 0.71 -2.24
C SER A 412 -10.94 0.92 -3.65
N ILE A 413 -10.80 2.12 -4.22
CA ILE A 413 -11.40 2.54 -5.48
C ILE A 413 -10.39 2.47 -6.62
N TRP A 414 -9.26 3.16 -6.49
CA TRP A 414 -8.22 3.18 -7.52
C TRP A 414 -7.43 1.86 -7.59
N GLU A 415 -6.65 1.70 -8.67
CA GLU A 415 -5.83 0.49 -8.92
C GLU A 415 -6.65 -0.82 -8.92
N GLY A 416 -7.93 -0.69 -9.27
CA GLY A 416 -8.93 -1.75 -9.36
C GLY A 416 -9.90 -1.73 -8.18
N ALA A 417 -11.17 -1.40 -8.41
CA ALA A 417 -12.21 -1.44 -7.38
C ALA A 417 -12.31 -2.84 -6.74
N SER A 418 -12.86 -2.93 -5.52
CA SER A 418 -12.89 -4.19 -4.75
C SER A 418 -13.40 -5.40 -5.54
N ASN A 419 -14.52 -5.30 -6.25
CA ASN A 419 -15.03 -6.43 -7.04
C ASN A 419 -14.07 -6.83 -8.17
N VAL A 420 -13.40 -5.85 -8.79
CA VAL A 420 -12.44 -6.07 -9.88
C VAL A 420 -11.22 -6.85 -9.41
N VAL A 421 -10.67 -6.51 -8.24
CA VAL A 421 -9.53 -7.24 -7.68
C VAL A 421 -9.93 -8.60 -7.11
N ALA A 422 -11.15 -8.76 -6.60
CA ALA A 422 -11.66 -10.08 -6.23
C ALA A 422 -11.80 -11.00 -7.47
N LEU A 423 -12.30 -10.48 -8.59
CA LEU A 423 -12.29 -11.22 -9.86
C LEU A 423 -10.87 -11.54 -10.35
N ASP A 424 -9.87 -10.72 -10.00
CA ASP A 424 -8.45 -11.03 -10.28
C ASP A 424 -7.93 -12.19 -9.43
N VAL A 425 -8.38 -12.31 -8.18
CA VAL A 425 -8.10 -13.49 -7.33
C VAL A 425 -8.69 -14.75 -7.98
N LEU A 426 -9.94 -14.71 -8.45
CA LEU A 426 -10.55 -15.85 -9.18
C LEU A 426 -9.74 -16.24 -10.42
N ARG A 427 -9.24 -15.26 -11.19
CA ARG A 427 -8.36 -15.53 -12.33
C ARG A 427 -7.06 -16.22 -11.90
N CYS A 428 -6.45 -15.81 -10.78
CA CYS A 428 -5.27 -16.47 -10.24
C CYS A 428 -5.56 -17.91 -9.82
N MET A 429 -6.69 -18.15 -9.15
CA MET A 429 -7.13 -19.49 -8.76
C MET A 429 -7.28 -20.40 -9.99
N ARG A 430 -8.00 -19.96 -11.02
CA ARG A 430 -8.20 -20.73 -12.26
C ARG A 430 -6.91 -21.04 -13.00
N ARG A 431 -5.98 -20.07 -13.08
CA ARG A 431 -4.77 -20.20 -13.92
C ARG A 431 -3.62 -20.90 -13.23
N HIS A 432 -3.47 -20.70 -11.92
CA HIS A 432 -2.29 -21.11 -11.16
C HIS A 432 -2.63 -22.02 -9.98
N ASN A 433 -3.89 -22.42 -9.82
CA ASN A 433 -4.36 -23.12 -8.63
C ASN A 433 -3.97 -22.38 -7.33
N ALA A 434 -3.98 -21.04 -7.39
CA ALA A 434 -3.30 -20.21 -6.41
C ALA A 434 -3.86 -20.34 -4.99
N HIS A 435 -5.16 -20.61 -4.85
CA HIS A 435 -5.78 -20.87 -3.54
C HIS A 435 -5.21 -22.11 -2.88
N ALA A 436 -4.94 -23.17 -3.65
CA ALA A 436 -4.39 -24.41 -3.16
C ALA A 436 -2.94 -24.21 -2.70
N VAL A 437 -2.13 -23.51 -3.51
CA VAL A 437 -0.73 -23.18 -3.16
C VAL A 437 -0.67 -22.38 -1.86
N VAL A 438 -1.47 -21.32 -1.74
CA VAL A 438 -1.54 -20.52 -0.52
C VAL A 438 -1.97 -21.40 0.66
N ALA A 439 -3.04 -22.18 0.53
CA ALA A 439 -3.51 -23.03 1.63
C ALA A 439 -2.45 -24.07 2.06
N ASP A 440 -1.76 -24.71 1.12
CA ASP A 440 -0.74 -25.72 1.43
C ASP A 440 0.47 -25.10 2.14
N VAL A 441 0.98 -23.97 1.65
CA VAL A 441 2.12 -23.28 2.26
C VAL A 441 1.79 -22.79 3.67
N TYR A 442 0.69 -22.06 3.84
CA TYR A 442 0.40 -21.46 5.14
C TYR A 442 -0.14 -22.47 6.16
N SER A 443 -0.87 -23.50 5.74
CA SER A 443 -1.24 -24.60 6.66
C SER A 443 -0.01 -25.36 7.14
N GLY A 444 0.95 -25.64 6.25
CA GLY A 444 2.23 -26.25 6.61
C GLY A 444 3.04 -25.40 7.58
N ARG A 445 3.12 -24.08 7.35
CA ARG A 445 3.77 -23.14 8.28
C ARG A 445 3.10 -23.16 9.65
N VAL A 446 1.77 -23.02 9.72
CA VAL A 446 1.00 -23.04 10.98
C VAL A 446 1.16 -24.37 11.72
N ALA A 447 1.13 -25.49 11.01
CA ALA A 447 1.31 -26.83 11.61
C ALA A 447 2.71 -27.03 12.22
N SER A 448 3.70 -26.26 11.78
CA SER A 448 5.08 -26.33 12.30
C SER A 448 5.33 -25.47 13.54
N LEU A 449 4.36 -24.65 13.95
CA LEU A 449 4.51 -23.72 15.06
C LEU A 449 4.32 -24.41 16.42
N ASP A 450 5.20 -24.05 17.36
CA ASP A 450 5.09 -24.45 18.76
C ASP A 450 4.67 -23.24 19.62
N LEU A 451 3.37 -23.15 19.91
CA LEU A 451 2.76 -22.12 20.77
C LEU A 451 1.71 -22.75 21.70
N PRO A 452 2.10 -23.41 22.81
CA PRO A 452 1.17 -24.13 23.66
C PRO A 452 0.05 -23.25 24.24
N SER A 453 0.39 -22.02 24.64
CA SER A 453 -0.54 -21.01 25.16
C SER A 453 -1.49 -20.43 24.11
N ALA A 454 -1.16 -20.56 22.82
CA ALA A 454 -2.05 -20.21 21.70
C ALA A 454 -2.58 -21.45 20.94
N SER A 455 -2.58 -22.63 21.57
CA SER A 455 -3.01 -23.89 20.96
C SER A 455 -4.42 -23.84 20.35
N ARG A 456 -5.36 -23.15 21.02
CA ARG A 456 -6.71 -22.92 20.47
C ARG A 456 -6.66 -22.08 19.19
N SER A 457 -5.83 -21.04 19.13
CA SER A 457 -5.67 -20.22 17.92
C SER A 457 -5.06 -21.03 16.78
N LEU A 458 -4.04 -21.85 17.06
CA LEU A 458 -3.45 -22.77 16.07
C LEU A 458 -4.49 -23.75 15.51
N GLN A 459 -5.34 -24.33 16.37
CA GLN A 459 -6.43 -25.22 15.95
C GLN A 459 -7.45 -24.51 15.07
N LEU A 460 -7.89 -23.30 15.45
CA LEU A 460 -8.86 -22.51 14.68
C LEU A 460 -8.30 -22.15 13.29
N VAL A 461 -7.05 -21.68 13.21
CA VAL A 461 -6.42 -21.32 11.93
C VAL A 461 -6.18 -22.56 11.06
N SER A 462 -5.77 -23.68 11.66
CA SER A 462 -5.58 -24.94 10.93
C SER A 462 -6.89 -25.47 10.35
N ALA A 463 -7.98 -25.43 11.12
CA ALA A 463 -9.32 -25.78 10.64
C ALA A 463 -9.77 -24.84 9.51
N GLN A 464 -9.51 -23.54 9.65
CA GLN A 464 -9.83 -22.55 8.62
C GLN A 464 -9.09 -22.81 7.30
N TRP A 465 -7.82 -23.21 7.35
CA TRP A 465 -7.07 -23.55 6.14
C TRP A 465 -7.62 -24.78 5.42
N ALA A 466 -8.02 -25.81 6.18
CA ALA A 466 -8.67 -26.98 5.62
C ALA A 466 -10.00 -26.61 4.94
N GLU A 467 -10.82 -25.77 5.58
CA GLU A 467 -12.06 -25.26 5.01
C GLU A 467 -11.81 -24.41 3.75
N LEU A 468 -10.88 -23.46 3.80
CA LEU A 468 -10.59 -22.56 2.67
C LEU A 468 -10.06 -23.28 1.45
N ARG A 469 -9.25 -24.33 1.65
CA ARG A 469 -8.76 -25.18 0.57
C ARG A 469 -9.94 -25.85 -0.13
N GLU A 470 -10.80 -26.51 0.64
CA GLU A 470 -11.96 -27.22 0.11
C GLU A 470 -12.97 -26.27 -0.54
N ARG A 471 -13.32 -25.17 0.15
CA ARG A 471 -14.21 -24.13 -0.37
C ARG A 471 -13.68 -23.51 -1.66
N GLY A 472 -12.37 -23.37 -1.81
CA GLY A 472 -11.74 -22.88 -3.02
C GLY A 472 -11.92 -23.84 -4.20
N ASN A 473 -11.78 -25.15 -3.97
CA ASN A 473 -12.05 -26.17 -4.99
C ASN A 473 -13.53 -26.19 -5.38
N GLN A 474 -14.43 -26.24 -4.38
CA GLN A 474 -15.87 -26.19 -4.61
C GLN A 474 -16.30 -24.93 -5.36
N LEU A 475 -15.68 -23.79 -5.06
CA LEU A 475 -15.91 -22.56 -5.80
C LEU A 475 -15.54 -22.77 -7.27
N LEU A 476 -14.34 -23.30 -7.58
CA LEU A 476 -13.92 -23.54 -8.97
C LEU A 476 -14.77 -24.58 -9.71
N ASP A 477 -15.47 -25.47 -9.00
CA ASP A 477 -16.41 -26.43 -9.58
C ASP A 477 -17.80 -25.84 -9.88
N CYS A 478 -18.12 -24.66 -9.33
CA CYS A 478 -19.39 -23.97 -9.59
C CYS A 478 -19.45 -23.37 -11.01
N GLY A 479 -20.65 -23.01 -11.48
CA GLY A 479 -20.81 -22.20 -12.69
C GLY A 479 -20.21 -20.79 -12.55
N THR A 480 -19.81 -20.17 -13.66
CA THR A 480 -19.12 -18.86 -13.68
C THR A 480 -19.81 -17.79 -12.86
N ASP A 481 -21.13 -17.61 -13.01
CA ASP A 481 -21.88 -16.56 -12.28
C ASP A 481 -21.83 -16.77 -10.76
N THR A 482 -21.94 -18.02 -10.31
CA THR A 482 -21.80 -18.38 -8.89
C THR A 482 -20.38 -18.13 -8.39
N GLN A 483 -19.36 -18.43 -9.21
CA GLN A 483 -17.96 -18.13 -8.87
C GLN A 483 -17.75 -16.63 -8.63
N GLU A 484 -18.23 -15.81 -9.57
CA GLU A 484 -18.09 -14.36 -9.50
C GLU A 484 -18.91 -13.74 -8.36
N ALA A 485 -20.07 -14.31 -8.03
CA ALA A 485 -20.88 -13.86 -6.91
C ALA A 485 -20.24 -14.14 -5.53
N LEU A 486 -19.53 -15.27 -5.39
CA LEU A 486 -18.99 -15.71 -4.09
C LEU A 486 -17.51 -15.36 -3.87
N ILE A 487 -16.78 -14.94 -4.91
CA ILE A 487 -15.33 -14.69 -4.81
C ILE A 487 -14.97 -13.58 -3.81
N GLY A 488 -15.86 -12.61 -3.59
CA GLY A 488 -15.62 -11.52 -2.63
C GLY A 488 -15.41 -12.04 -1.21
N ASP A 489 -16.28 -12.92 -0.74
CA ASP A 489 -16.21 -13.53 0.59
C ASP A 489 -15.05 -14.53 0.69
N TYR A 490 -14.76 -15.22 -0.42
CA TYR A 490 -13.56 -16.05 -0.52
C TYR A 490 -12.27 -15.25 -0.34
N THR A 491 -12.17 -14.14 -1.06
CA THR A 491 -11.01 -13.25 -1.03
C THR A 491 -10.77 -12.66 0.36
N GLN A 492 -11.84 -12.25 1.05
CA GLN A 492 -11.77 -11.75 2.43
C GLN A 492 -11.18 -12.81 3.35
N ALA A 493 -11.80 -14.00 3.39
CA ALA A 493 -11.42 -15.05 4.33
C ALA A 493 -10.02 -15.61 4.04
N LEU A 494 -9.62 -15.71 2.76
CA LEU A 494 -8.25 -16.08 2.38
C LEU A 494 -7.23 -15.10 2.96
N THR A 495 -7.50 -13.80 2.84
CA THR A 495 -6.57 -12.77 3.32
C THR A 495 -6.49 -12.74 4.84
N GLU A 496 -7.63 -12.88 5.52
CA GLU A 496 -7.69 -12.98 6.99
C GLU A 496 -6.95 -14.21 7.53
N ALA A 497 -7.03 -15.35 6.85
CA ALA A 497 -6.29 -16.55 7.23
C ALA A 497 -4.76 -16.37 7.07
N VAL A 498 -4.30 -15.71 5.99
CA VAL A 498 -2.87 -15.35 5.84
C VAL A 498 -2.44 -14.40 6.97
N MET A 499 -3.19 -13.33 7.23
CA MET A 499 -2.88 -12.39 8.31
C MET A 499 -2.81 -13.08 9.68
N ALA A 500 -3.76 -13.96 10.00
CA ALA A 500 -3.75 -14.73 11.24
C ALA A 500 -2.53 -15.66 11.34
N SER A 501 -2.17 -16.32 10.22
CA SER A 501 -0.99 -17.20 10.16
C SER A 501 0.29 -16.41 10.41
N VAL A 502 0.49 -15.28 9.72
CA VAL A 502 1.68 -14.43 9.86
C VAL A 502 1.83 -13.89 11.29
N LEU A 503 0.73 -13.50 11.94
CA LEU A 503 0.73 -13.09 13.34
C LEU A 503 1.18 -14.22 14.28
N LEU A 504 0.70 -15.45 14.07
CA LEU A 504 1.11 -16.62 14.85
C LEU A 504 2.58 -16.98 14.61
N GLU A 505 3.07 -16.90 13.38
CA GLU A 505 4.49 -17.10 13.08
C GLU A 505 5.36 -16.04 13.76
N GLN A 506 4.90 -14.78 13.78
CA GLN A 506 5.61 -13.71 14.47
C GLN A 506 5.64 -13.96 15.98
N ALA A 507 4.52 -14.41 16.56
CA ALA A 507 4.45 -14.77 17.97
C ALA A 507 5.42 -15.89 18.34
N ALA A 508 5.50 -16.94 17.51
CA ALA A 508 6.43 -18.05 17.71
C ALA A 508 7.89 -17.57 17.63
N TRP A 509 8.21 -16.70 16.66
CA TRP A 509 9.55 -16.11 16.54
C TRP A 509 9.92 -15.22 17.73
N GLU A 510 9.00 -14.34 18.17
CA GLU A 510 9.22 -13.45 19.33
C GLU A 510 9.42 -14.27 20.61
N ARG A 511 8.62 -15.31 20.84
CA ARG A 511 8.80 -16.23 21.98
C ARG A 511 10.17 -16.90 21.94
N LYS A 512 10.56 -17.45 20.78
CA LYS A 512 11.85 -18.14 20.59
C LYS A 512 13.05 -17.20 20.79
N THR A 513 12.90 -15.93 20.47
CA THR A 513 13.95 -14.90 20.60
C THR A 513 13.90 -14.15 21.93
N GLY A 514 13.04 -14.55 22.87
CA GLY A 514 12.98 -13.98 24.21
C GLY A 514 12.28 -12.63 24.32
N ARG A 515 11.41 -12.27 23.36
CA ARG A 515 10.63 -11.01 23.32
C ARG A 515 9.27 -11.09 24.02
N GLY A 516 9.08 -12.12 24.83
CA GLY A 516 7.85 -12.34 25.59
C GLY A 516 6.68 -12.84 24.73
N ARG A 517 5.45 -12.63 25.23
CA ARG A 517 4.20 -13.14 24.63
C ARG A 517 3.25 -12.05 24.13
N ARG A 518 3.70 -10.80 23.99
CA ARG A 518 2.88 -9.68 23.49
C ARG A 518 2.22 -10.01 22.15
N LYS A 519 3.02 -10.43 21.16
CA LYS A 519 2.48 -10.80 19.84
C LYS A 519 1.57 -12.01 19.89
N GLU A 520 1.80 -12.95 20.81
CA GLU A 520 0.91 -14.10 21.03
C GLU A 520 -0.49 -13.62 21.42
N LEU A 521 -0.61 -12.67 22.36
CA LEU A 521 -1.90 -12.10 22.76
C LEU A 521 -2.60 -11.36 21.60
N VAL A 522 -1.84 -10.61 20.79
CA VAL A 522 -2.35 -9.95 19.58
C VAL A 522 -2.87 -10.99 18.59
N ALA A 523 -2.09 -12.03 18.30
CA ALA A 523 -2.47 -13.11 17.40
C ALA A 523 -3.74 -13.83 17.91
N THR A 524 -3.77 -14.18 19.19
CA THR A 524 -4.93 -14.83 19.82
C THR A 524 -6.18 -13.95 19.77
N ALA A 525 -6.08 -12.66 20.09
CA ALA A 525 -7.22 -11.74 20.02
C ALA A 525 -7.75 -11.61 18.59
N TYR A 526 -6.87 -11.50 17.59
CA TYR A 526 -7.24 -11.45 16.18
C TYR A 526 -7.93 -12.74 15.73
N THR A 527 -7.34 -13.91 16.01
CA THR A 527 -7.90 -15.22 15.65
C THR A 527 -9.26 -15.48 16.32
N LEU A 528 -9.40 -15.18 17.61
CA LEU A 528 -10.66 -15.35 18.32
C LEU A 528 -11.75 -14.45 17.75
N ARG A 529 -11.43 -13.19 17.40
CA ARG A 529 -12.39 -12.29 16.77
C ARG A 529 -12.92 -12.83 15.43
N LEU A 530 -12.06 -13.46 14.63
CA LEU A 530 -12.45 -14.01 13.32
C LEU A 530 -13.24 -15.31 13.45
N TYR A 531 -12.74 -16.27 14.23
CA TYR A 531 -13.24 -17.66 14.19
C TYR A 531 -13.97 -18.09 15.45
N SER A 532 -14.05 -17.21 16.46
CA SER A 532 -14.81 -17.45 17.69
C SER A 532 -15.35 -16.15 18.28
N PRO A 533 -16.17 -15.38 17.53
CA PRO A 533 -16.49 -13.97 17.83
C PRO A 533 -17.21 -13.73 19.17
N HIS A 534 -17.79 -14.78 19.77
CA HIS A 534 -18.41 -14.72 21.11
C HIS A 534 -17.44 -15.00 22.26
N THR A 535 -16.20 -15.38 21.96
CA THR A 535 -15.15 -15.59 22.96
C THR A 535 -14.39 -14.29 23.18
N LEU A 536 -14.41 -13.77 24.41
CA LEU A 536 -13.60 -12.61 24.78
C LEU A 536 -12.13 -13.01 24.97
N PRO A 537 -11.17 -12.27 24.39
CA PRO A 537 -9.75 -12.49 24.63
C PRO A 537 -9.34 -11.83 25.95
N VAL A 538 -9.74 -12.42 27.09
CA VAL A 538 -9.59 -11.82 28.44
C VAL A 538 -8.15 -11.43 28.74
N GLU A 539 -7.17 -12.31 28.53
CA GLU A 539 -5.75 -11.99 28.78
C GLU A 539 -5.27 -10.78 27.95
N ALA A 540 -5.63 -10.70 26.67
CA ALA A 540 -5.25 -9.57 25.82
C ALA A 540 -5.97 -8.28 26.25
N LEU A 541 -7.21 -8.39 26.75
CA LEU A 541 -7.93 -7.26 27.29
C LEU A 541 -7.32 -6.77 28.59
N ASP A 542 -6.88 -7.67 29.48
CA ASP A 542 -6.24 -7.31 30.76
C ASP A 542 -4.88 -6.64 30.51
N GLU A 543 -4.09 -7.18 29.57
CA GLU A 543 -2.77 -6.68 29.18
C GLU A 543 -2.79 -5.60 28.08
N LEU A 544 -3.95 -5.00 27.78
CA LEU A 544 -4.09 -4.08 26.64
C LEU A 544 -3.09 -2.90 26.69
N ALA A 545 -2.79 -2.38 27.87
CA ALA A 545 -1.82 -1.30 28.01
C ALA A 545 -0.42 -1.76 27.56
N ALA A 546 0.06 -2.89 28.09
CA ALA A 546 1.33 -3.49 27.70
C ALA A 546 1.38 -3.85 26.20
N ILE A 547 0.27 -4.35 25.64
CA ILE A 547 0.16 -4.58 24.20
C ILE A 547 0.35 -3.28 23.43
N ILE A 548 -0.36 -2.21 23.80
CA ILE A 548 -0.28 -0.92 23.10
C ILE A 548 1.13 -0.33 23.20
N ASP A 549 1.74 -0.37 24.37
CA ASP A 549 3.05 0.25 24.64
C ASP A 549 4.23 -0.58 24.16
N GLY A 550 4.01 -1.85 23.80
CA GLY A 550 5.07 -2.75 23.39
C GLY A 550 5.87 -3.32 24.54
N ASP A 551 5.32 -3.29 25.75
CA ASP A 551 5.98 -3.83 26.94
C ASP A 551 6.20 -5.34 26.81
N ASN A 552 7.30 -5.80 27.38
CA ASN A 552 7.58 -7.23 27.45
C ASN A 552 6.60 -7.90 28.42
N ILE A 553 5.78 -8.81 27.91
CA ILE A 553 4.87 -9.63 28.71
C ILE A 553 5.53 -10.99 28.88
N GLU A 554 5.86 -11.37 30.11
CA GLU A 554 6.57 -12.61 30.40
C GLU A 554 5.76 -13.86 30.05
N THR A 555 6.46 -14.93 29.66
CA THR A 555 5.85 -16.26 29.53
C THR A 555 5.76 -16.93 30.91
N SER A 556 4.81 -17.86 31.09
CA SER A 556 4.72 -18.70 32.30
C SER A 556 6.04 -19.42 32.65
N ASP A 557 6.83 -19.73 31.62
CA ASP A 557 8.12 -20.41 31.73
C ASP A 557 9.23 -19.45 32.22
N GLN A 558 9.11 -18.14 31.96
CA GLN A 558 10.01 -17.11 32.46
C GLN A 558 9.71 -16.74 33.92
N LEU A 559 8.42 -16.67 34.29
CA LEU A 559 7.97 -16.41 35.67
C LEU A 559 8.47 -17.48 36.67
N THR A 560 8.58 -18.74 36.23
CA THR A 560 9.09 -19.84 37.07
C THR A 560 10.61 -19.86 37.20
N ALA A 561 11.34 -19.41 36.18
CA ALA A 561 12.80 -19.24 36.22
C ALA A 561 13.25 -18.02 37.04
N GLY A 562 12.45 -16.95 37.08
CA GLY A 562 12.70 -15.76 37.89
C GLY A 562 12.40 -15.94 39.39
N ALA A 563 11.46 -16.83 39.74
CA ALA A 563 11.10 -17.12 41.14
C ALA A 563 12.04 -18.13 41.84
N THR A 564 13.05 -18.64 41.13
CA THR A 564 14.06 -19.59 41.64
C THR A 564 15.45 -18.98 41.82
N GLN A 565 15.58 -17.65 41.68
CA GLN A 565 16.71 -16.84 42.14
C GLN A 565 16.30 -16.00 43.35
#